data_AF-A0A412IYD2-F1
#
_entry.id   AF-A0A412IYD2-F1
#
_cell.length_a   1.000
_cell.length_b   1.000
_cell.length_c   1.000
_cell.angle_alpha   90.00
_cell.angle_beta   90.00
_cell.angle_gamma   90.00
#
_symmetry.space_group_name_H-M   'P 1'
#
loop_
_entity.id
_entity.type
_entity.pdbx_description
1 polymer ?
#
loop_
_entity_poly.entity_id
_entity_poly.type
_entity_poly.pdbx_seq_one_letter_code
_entity_poly.pdbx_strand_id
1 'polypeptide(L)'
;MDRELIMDKLNRGYRLGLYEKSMPSTLTWIEKLTIAKKSGFDYLEISIDESDAKLARLDQPTDEIKEAIQKTGVPISSMCLSGHRKYPLGSHDKEIQK
;
A
#
# COMPACT_ATOMS: atom_id res chain seq x y z
N MET A 1 19.58 -18.89 2.17
CA MET A 1 18.46 -18.18 2.80
C MET A 1 17.45 -17.68 1.77
N ASP A 2 17.85 -16.89 0.76
CA ASP A 2 16.89 -16.33 -0.22
C ASP A 2 16.15 -17.36 -1.10
N ARG A 3 16.84 -18.42 -1.57
CA ARG A 3 16.20 -19.46 -2.40
C ARG A 3 15.10 -20.23 -1.67
N GLU A 4 15.29 -20.50 -0.40
CA GLU A 4 14.35 -21.27 0.42
C GLU A 4 13.09 -20.46 0.70
N LEU A 5 13.25 -19.17 1.00
CA LEU A 5 12.13 -18.23 1.17
C LEU A 5 11.33 -18.03 -0.14
N ILE A 6 12.01 -18.00 -1.29
CA ILE A 6 11.37 -17.90 -2.61
C ILE A 6 10.60 -19.17 -2.95
N MET A 7 11.18 -20.34 -2.70
CA MET A 7 10.52 -21.62 -2.95
C MET A 7 9.33 -21.84 -2.01
N ASP A 8 9.44 -21.42 -0.75
CA ASP A 8 8.32 -21.37 0.17
C ASP A 8 7.20 -20.47 -0.39
N LYS A 9 7.50 -19.22 -0.79
CA LYS A 9 6.51 -18.31 -1.44
C LYS A 9 5.81 -18.90 -2.66
N LEU A 10 6.51 -19.66 -3.49
CA LEU A 10 5.94 -20.30 -4.68
C LEU A 10 5.08 -21.53 -4.34
N ASN A 11 5.32 -22.18 -3.21
CA ASN A 11 4.61 -23.38 -2.79
C ASN A 11 3.40 -23.10 -1.87
N ARG A 12 3.25 -21.88 -1.34
CA ARG A 12 2.07 -21.50 -0.55
C ARG A 12 0.87 -21.24 -1.47
N GLY A 13 -0.29 -21.79 -1.13
CA GLY A 13 -1.57 -21.45 -1.75
C GLY A 13 -2.15 -20.09 -1.33
N TYR A 14 -1.36 -19.21 -0.72
CA TYR A 14 -1.80 -17.91 -0.17
C TYR A 14 -0.69 -16.85 -0.26
N ARG A 15 -1.09 -15.57 -0.12
CA ARG A 15 -0.19 -14.41 -0.04
C ARG A 15 -0.44 -13.64 1.25
N LEU A 16 0.62 -13.15 1.88
CA LEU A 16 0.57 -12.31 3.07
C LEU A 16 0.84 -10.85 2.70
N GLY A 17 -0.13 -9.98 2.96
CA GLY A 17 -0.01 -8.54 2.74
C GLY A 17 0.42 -7.78 4.00
N LEU A 18 1.22 -6.74 3.84
CA LEU A 18 1.52 -5.76 4.89
C LEU A 18 0.64 -4.53 4.70
N TYR A 19 -0.04 -4.09 5.75
CA TYR A 19 -0.82 -2.85 5.71
C TYR A 19 0.06 -1.62 5.94
N GLU A 20 -0.03 -0.59 5.09
CA GLU A 20 0.84 0.59 5.20
C GLU A 20 0.77 1.28 6.58
N LYS A 21 -0.39 1.28 7.24
CA LYS A 21 -0.52 1.94 8.57
C LYS A 21 0.24 1.24 9.69
N SER A 22 0.76 0.03 9.48
CA SER A 22 1.66 -0.61 10.45
C SER A 22 3.12 -0.14 10.30
N MET A 23 3.39 0.87 9.46
CA MET A 23 4.73 1.38 9.17
C MET A 23 4.83 2.87 9.56
N PRO A 24 6.02 3.36 9.94
CA PRO A 24 6.24 4.79 10.13
C PRO A 24 5.91 5.61 8.87
N SER A 25 5.21 6.73 9.05
CA SER A 25 4.81 7.62 7.95
C SER A 25 5.98 8.34 7.29
N THR A 26 7.11 8.43 7.98
CA THR A 26 8.36 9.08 7.51
C THR A 26 9.10 8.26 6.44
N LEU A 27 8.74 7.00 6.24
CA LEU A 27 9.39 6.14 5.25
C LEU A 27 8.96 6.49 3.82
N THR A 28 9.95 6.53 2.93
CA THR A 28 9.75 6.60 1.47
C THR A 28 9.13 5.30 0.93
N TRP A 29 8.62 5.32 -0.31
CA TRP A 29 8.07 4.12 -0.96
C TRP A 29 9.09 2.99 -1.08
N ILE A 30 10.32 3.32 -1.46
CA ILE A 30 11.39 2.32 -1.59
C ILE A 30 11.73 1.68 -0.24
N GLU A 31 11.79 2.46 0.84
CA GLU A 31 12.05 1.93 2.18
C GLU A 31 10.90 1.04 2.65
N LYS A 32 9.65 1.46 2.44
CA LYS A 32 8.47 0.66 2.79
C LYS A 32 8.49 -0.71 2.10
N LEU A 33 8.69 -0.73 0.78
CA LEU A 33 8.70 -1.97 0.02
C LEU A 33 9.94 -2.84 0.34
N THR A 34 11.08 -2.21 0.65
CA THR A 34 12.28 -2.93 1.12
C THR A 34 12.05 -3.61 2.46
N ILE A 35 11.41 -2.91 3.40
CA ILE A 35 11.05 -3.47 4.71
C ILE A 35 10.03 -4.61 4.53
N ALA A 36 8.98 -4.40 3.73
CA ALA A 36 7.99 -5.46 3.43
C ALA A 36 8.67 -6.73 2.90
N LYS A 37 9.63 -6.58 1.97
CA LYS A 37 10.44 -7.70 1.46
C LYS A 37 11.23 -8.40 2.56
N LYS A 38 12.00 -7.64 3.34
CA LYS A 38 12.85 -8.16 4.42
C LYS A 38 12.05 -8.83 5.52
N SER A 39 10.83 -8.37 5.77
CA SER A 39 9.87 -8.95 6.72
C SER A 39 9.09 -10.14 6.17
N GLY A 40 9.34 -10.56 4.92
CA GLY A 40 8.74 -11.76 4.33
C GLY A 40 7.35 -11.59 3.72
N PHE A 41 6.80 -10.37 3.68
CA PHE A 41 5.50 -10.09 3.06
C PHE A 41 5.56 -10.17 1.53
N ASP A 42 4.41 -10.48 0.93
CA ASP A 42 4.25 -10.74 -0.51
C ASP A 42 3.75 -9.53 -1.29
N TYR A 43 3.17 -8.56 -0.59
CA TYR A 43 2.73 -7.28 -1.14
C TYR A 43 2.48 -6.27 -0.03
N LEU A 44 2.33 -5.01 -0.42
CA LEU A 44 1.85 -3.94 0.44
C LEU A 44 0.41 -3.56 0.07
N GLU A 45 -0.44 -3.32 1.06
CA GLU A 45 -1.71 -2.62 0.92
C GLU A 45 -1.52 -1.14 1.28
N ILE A 46 -1.83 -0.24 0.36
CA ILE A 46 -1.73 1.21 0.63
C ILE A 46 -2.97 1.74 1.33
N SER A 47 -2.77 2.80 2.13
CA SER A 47 -3.86 3.52 2.78
C SER A 47 -4.11 4.86 2.09
N ILE A 48 -5.36 5.08 1.68
CA ILE A 48 -5.92 6.39 1.35
C ILE A 48 -7.01 6.65 2.38
N ASP A 49 -6.63 7.26 3.50
CA ASP A 49 -7.52 7.51 4.63
C ASP A 49 -8.05 8.95 4.64
N GLU A 50 -8.64 9.40 5.74
CA GLU A 50 -9.28 10.71 5.84
C GLU A 50 -8.29 11.89 5.97
N SER A 51 -7.00 11.60 6.14
CA SER A 51 -5.99 12.64 6.29
C SER A 51 -5.66 13.29 4.95
N ASP A 52 -5.51 14.61 4.94
CA ASP A 52 -5.25 15.37 3.70
C ASP A 52 -3.98 14.90 3.00
N ALA A 53 -2.95 14.52 3.75
CA ALA A 53 -1.70 13.97 3.21
C ALA A 53 -1.89 12.64 2.46
N LYS A 54 -2.84 11.80 2.88
CA LYS A 54 -3.12 10.51 2.22
C LYS A 54 -4.09 10.68 1.06
N LEU A 55 -5.09 11.55 1.19
CA LEU A 55 -6.02 11.89 0.12
C LEU A 55 -5.30 12.54 -1.07
N ALA A 56 -4.37 13.46 -0.81
CA ALA A 56 -3.58 14.13 -1.83
C ALA A 56 -2.81 13.19 -2.76
N ARG A 57 -2.60 11.92 -2.36
CA ARG A 57 -1.96 10.91 -3.23
C ARG A 57 -2.79 10.56 -4.46
N LEU A 58 -4.11 10.77 -4.42
CA LEU A 58 -4.99 10.54 -5.58
C LEU A 58 -4.65 11.47 -6.75
N ASP A 59 -4.07 12.63 -6.47
CA ASP A 59 -3.66 13.63 -7.46
C ASP A 59 -2.16 13.58 -7.78
N GLN A 60 -1.39 12.71 -7.13
CA GLN A 60 0.06 12.62 -7.28
C GLN A 60 0.48 11.64 -8.38
N PRO A 61 1.62 11.88 -9.05
CA PRO A 61 2.18 10.91 -9.98
C PRO A 61 2.62 9.64 -9.24
N THR A 62 2.53 8.50 -9.94
CA THR A 62 2.85 7.18 -9.37
C THR A 62 4.24 6.68 -9.72
N ASP A 63 5.10 7.53 -10.30
CA ASP A 63 6.39 7.10 -10.84
C ASP A 63 7.35 6.61 -9.76
N GLU A 64 7.41 7.29 -8.61
CA GLU A 64 8.20 6.82 -7.45
C GLU A 64 7.73 5.45 -6.94
N ILE A 65 6.41 5.21 -6.96
CA ILE A 65 5.83 3.92 -6.56
C ILE A 65 6.24 2.84 -7.56
N LYS A 66 6.11 3.11 -8.86
CA LYS A 66 6.48 2.18 -9.93
C LYS A 66 7.96 1.83 -9.86
N GLU A 67 8.82 2.84 -9.68
CA GLU A 67 10.26 2.65 -9.53
C GLU A 67 10.60 1.82 -8.28
N ALA A 68 9.95 2.10 -7.15
CA ALA A 68 10.15 1.34 -5.92
C ALA A 68 9.70 -0.13 -6.06
N ILE A 69 8.57 -0.39 -6.74
CA ILE A 69 8.11 -1.75 -7.05
C ILE A 69 9.13 -2.46 -7.95
N GLN A 70 9.63 -1.81 -9.00
CA GLN A 70 10.65 -2.39 -9.89
C GLN A 70 11.93 -2.73 -9.14
N LYS A 71 12.44 -1.82 -8.30
CA LYS A 71 13.69 -2.00 -7.55
C LYS A 71 13.58 -3.11 -6.49
N THR A 72 12.42 -3.25 -5.84
CA THR A 72 12.26 -4.19 -4.73
C THR A 72 11.70 -5.55 -5.15
N GLY A 73 10.88 -5.57 -6.20
CA GLY A 73 10.07 -6.72 -6.61
C GLY A 73 8.86 -6.97 -5.70
N VAL A 74 8.53 -6.06 -4.78
CA VAL A 74 7.33 -6.17 -3.94
C VAL A 74 6.23 -5.31 -4.53
N PRO A 75 5.10 -5.89 -4.98
CA PRO A 75 4.02 -5.11 -5.54
C PRO A 75 3.19 -4.42 -4.45
N ILE A 76 2.53 -3.34 -4.85
CA ILE A 76 1.34 -2.84 -4.15
C ILE A 76 0.13 -3.47 -4.83
N SER A 77 -0.62 -4.31 -4.12
CA SER A 77 -1.69 -5.13 -4.74
C SER A 77 -3.10 -4.76 -4.30
N SER A 78 -3.27 -3.90 -3.31
CA SER A 78 -4.57 -3.41 -2.85
C SER A 78 -4.47 -2.00 -2.29
N MET A 79 -5.63 -1.33 -2.20
CA MET A 79 -5.80 0.00 -1.62
C MET A 79 -6.96 -0.03 -0.63
N CYS A 80 -6.70 0.34 0.62
CA CYS A 80 -7.73 0.65 1.60
C CYS A 80 -8.15 2.12 1.42
N LEU A 81 -9.26 2.34 0.70
CA LEU A 81 -9.86 3.66 0.47
C LEU A 81 -10.82 4.03 1.61
N SER A 82 -10.27 4.18 2.81
CA SER A 82 -11.03 4.55 4.02
C SER A 82 -11.39 6.05 4.08
N GLY A 83 -10.92 6.85 3.11
CA GLY A 83 -11.32 8.25 2.92
C GLY A 83 -12.84 8.45 2.81
N HIS A 84 -13.59 7.43 2.35
CA HIS A 84 -15.06 7.47 2.34
C HIS A 84 -15.71 7.55 3.73
N ARG A 85 -14.95 7.41 4.83
CA ARG A 85 -15.46 7.77 6.17
C ARG A 85 -15.66 9.28 6.32
N LYS A 86 -14.81 10.10 5.69
CA LYS A 86 -14.94 11.57 5.61
C LYS A 86 -15.84 12.01 4.46
N TYR A 87 -15.82 11.29 3.34
CA TYR A 87 -16.62 11.55 2.14
C TYR A 87 -17.54 10.36 1.81
N PRO A 88 -18.57 10.08 2.62
CA PRO A 88 -19.43 8.94 2.38
C PRO A 88 -20.32 9.14 1.16
N LEU A 89 -20.37 8.13 0.29
CA LEU A 89 -21.23 8.10 -0.91
C LEU A 89 -22.74 8.20 -0.59
N GLY A 90 -23.12 7.94 0.66
CA GLY A 90 -24.49 8.08 1.17
C GLY A 90 -24.80 9.42 1.84
N SER A 91 -23.92 10.42 1.74
CA SER A 91 -24.15 11.75 2.33
C SER A 91 -25.39 12.43 1.73
N HIS A 92 -26.21 13.05 2.59
CA HIS A 92 -27.30 13.94 2.15
C HIS A 92 -26.78 15.30 1.64
N ASP A 93 -25.58 15.69 2.07
CA ASP A 93 -24.90 16.87 1.54
C ASP A 93 -24.19 16.50 0.24
N LYS A 94 -24.64 17.13 -0.87
CA LYS A 94 -24.10 16.90 -2.21
C LYS A 94 -22.65 17.32 -2.37
N GLU A 95 -22.15 18.28 -1.58
CA GLU A 95 -20.73 18.67 -1.64
C GLU A 95 -19.84 17.61 -0.98
N ILE A 96 -20.36 16.86 0.00
CA ILE A 96 -19.65 15.77 0.68
C ILE A 96 -19.77 14.44 -0.10
N GLN A 97 -20.84 14.25 -0.87
CA GLN A 97 -21.11 13.05 -1.65
C GLN A 97 -20.27 12.92 -2.94
N LYS A 98 -19.71 14.03 -3.44
CA LYS A 98 -19.01 14.11 -4.73
C LYS A 98 -17.80 13.19 -4.83
#